data_AF-A0A821MH12-F1
#
_entry.id   AF-A0A821MH12-F1
#
_cell.length_a   1.000
_cell.length_b   1.000
_cell.length_c   1.000
_cell.angle_alpha   90.00
_cell.angle_beta   90.00
_cell.angle_gamma   90.00
#
_symmetry.space_group_name_H-M   'P 1'
#
loop_
_entity.id
_entity.type
_entity.pdbx_description
1 polymer ?
#
loop_
_entity_poly.entity_id
_entity_poly.type
_entity_poly.pdbx_seq_one_letter_code
_entity_poly.pdbx_strand_id
1 'polypeptide(L)'
;MPDQSGGKTIYDYDANVTDMKVENGEVALFYEQENKTKSIKGDVLIAADGASSSIRTLLYPDLERKYAGYVAWREAILESEASESFVSTVVEHFTFFHAPGTQILSYVMPGKNGTLKRGDRLINWVWYCNCEDLSKILTDCDGKTHCWTLPPRK
;
A
#
# COMPACT_ATOMS: atom_id res chain seq x y z
N MET A 1 -31.14 3.40 -4.75
CA MET A 1 -30.54 2.43 -5.66
C MET A 1 -29.88 3.20 -6.78
N PRO A 2 -28.62 2.95 -7.15
CA PRO A 2 -28.02 3.62 -8.30
C PRO A 2 -28.86 3.33 -9.54
N ASP A 3 -29.08 4.38 -10.32
CA ASP A 3 -29.76 4.39 -11.61
C ASP A 3 -29.15 3.35 -12.57
N GLN A 4 -30.00 2.58 -13.27
CA GLN A 4 -29.62 1.58 -14.28
C GLN A 4 -29.11 2.19 -15.61
N SER A 5 -29.01 3.52 -15.72
CA SER A 5 -28.41 4.24 -16.86
C SER A 5 -26.88 4.30 -16.82
N GLY A 6 -26.24 3.71 -15.81
CA GLY A 6 -24.78 3.72 -15.64
C GLY A 6 -24.02 3.00 -16.75
N GLY A 7 -22.81 3.48 -17.05
CA GLY A 7 -21.89 2.82 -17.98
C GLY A 7 -21.53 1.40 -17.54
N LYS A 8 -21.22 0.53 -18.51
CA LYS A 8 -20.75 -0.83 -18.24
C LYS A 8 -19.34 -0.77 -17.66
N THR A 9 -19.11 -1.47 -16.54
CA THR A 9 -17.79 -1.57 -15.90
C THR A 9 -17.32 -3.02 -15.90
N ILE A 10 -16.03 -3.22 -16.12
CA ILE A 10 -15.35 -4.52 -16.01
C ILE A 10 -14.19 -4.32 -15.02
N TYR A 11 -14.01 -5.27 -14.11
CA TYR A 11 -12.89 -5.30 -13.18
C TYR A 11 -12.07 -6.56 -13.43
N ASP A 12 -11.00 -6.42 -14.22
CA ASP A 12 -10.08 -7.51 -14.53
C ASP A 12 -8.94 -7.51 -13.50
N TYR A 13 -8.86 -8.58 -12.71
CA TYR A 13 -7.81 -8.79 -11.71
C TYR A 13 -6.63 -9.58 -12.30
N ASP A 14 -5.48 -9.60 -11.61
CA ASP A 14 -4.22 -10.24 -12.07
C ASP A 14 -3.72 -9.75 -13.44
N ALA A 15 -4.12 -8.54 -13.85
CA ALA A 15 -3.70 -7.89 -15.08
C ALA A 15 -2.53 -6.95 -14.79
N ASN A 16 -1.31 -7.38 -15.13
CA ASN A 16 -0.09 -6.60 -14.91
C ASN A 16 0.27 -5.82 -16.18
N VAL A 17 0.15 -4.50 -16.14
CA VAL A 17 0.50 -3.64 -17.29
C VAL A 17 1.99 -3.72 -17.59
N THR A 18 2.31 -3.95 -18.87
CA THR A 18 3.68 -4.10 -19.36
C THR A 18 4.09 -3.02 -20.35
N ASP A 19 3.15 -2.48 -21.13
CA ASP A 19 3.44 -1.45 -22.14
C ASP A 19 2.19 -0.58 -22.44
N MET A 20 2.41 0.59 -23.02
CA MET A 20 1.35 1.44 -23.57
C MET A 20 1.79 2.12 -24.86
N LYS A 21 0.85 2.30 -25.78
CA LYS A 21 1.06 3.08 -27.01
C LYS A 21 -0.07 4.06 -27.21
N VAL A 22 0.27 5.24 -27.73
CA VAL A 22 -0.71 6.25 -28.12
C VAL A 22 -0.61 6.42 -29.63
N GLU A 23 -1.67 6.06 -30.34
CA GLU A 23 -1.74 6.11 -31.80
C GLU A 23 -3.10 6.67 -32.21
N ASN A 24 -3.12 7.65 -33.12
CA ASN A 24 -4.34 8.24 -33.68
C ASN A 24 -5.35 8.77 -32.62
N GLY A 25 -4.86 9.21 -31.46
CA GLY A 25 -5.72 9.72 -30.37
C GLY A 25 -6.32 8.64 -29.47
N GLU A 26 -6.00 7.37 -29.71
CA GLU A 26 -6.40 6.23 -28.89
C GLU A 26 -5.20 5.69 -28.11
N VAL A 27 -5.43 5.21 -26.89
CA VAL A 27 -4.43 4.53 -26.06
C VAL A 27 -4.63 3.02 -26.17
N ALA A 28 -3.59 2.30 -26.59
CA ALA A 28 -3.52 0.85 -26.49
C ALA A 28 -2.69 0.46 -25.27
N LEU A 29 -3.28 -0.30 -24.35
CA LEU A 29 -2.66 -0.82 -23.14
C LEU A 29 -2.36 -2.30 -23.32
N PHE A 30 -1.12 -2.71 -23.00
CA PHE A 30 -0.70 -4.10 -23.02
C PHE A 30 -0.46 -4.59 -21.60
N TYR A 31 -0.92 -5.80 -21.31
CA TYR A 31 -0.82 -6.38 -19.97
C TYR A 31 -0.68 -7.89 -20.03
N GLU A 32 -0.06 -8.46 -18.99
CA GLU A 32 0.02 -9.90 -18.77
C GLU A 32 -1.06 -10.36 -17.79
N GLN A 33 -1.75 -11.43 -18.14
CA GLN A 33 -2.76 -12.08 -17.30
C GLN A 33 -2.76 -13.57 -17.62
N GLU A 34 -2.74 -14.43 -16.60
CA GLU A 34 -2.70 -15.90 -16.76
C GLU A 34 -1.57 -16.37 -17.70
N ASN A 35 -0.39 -15.77 -17.60
CA ASN A 35 0.79 -16.03 -18.46
C ASN A 35 0.54 -15.76 -19.96
N LYS A 36 -0.43 -14.91 -20.30
CA LYS A 36 -0.72 -14.47 -21.66
C LYS A 36 -0.65 -12.96 -21.75
N THR A 37 -0.07 -12.47 -22.84
CA THR A 37 -0.14 -11.07 -23.21
C THR A 37 -1.51 -10.78 -23.81
N LYS A 38 -2.17 -9.74 -23.30
CA LYS A 38 -3.44 -9.20 -23.78
C LYS A 38 -3.29 -7.72 -24.07
N SER A 39 -4.24 -7.16 -24.81
CA SER A 39 -4.30 -5.73 -25.08
C SER A 39 -5.74 -5.22 -25.03
N ILE A 40 -5.91 -4.01 -24.53
CA ILE A 40 -7.17 -3.27 -24.58
C ILE A 40 -6.92 -1.86 -25.13
N LYS A 41 -7.95 -1.26 -25.72
CA LYS A 41 -7.87 0.10 -26.22
C LYS A 41 -8.96 1.00 -25.62
N GLY A 42 -8.68 2.30 -25.57
CA GLY A 42 -9.66 3.31 -25.21
C GLY A 42 -9.15 4.72 -25.44
N ASP A 43 -10.08 5.68 -25.41
CA ASP A 43 -9.76 7.10 -25.64
C ASP A 43 -8.99 7.73 -24.46
N VAL A 44 -9.17 7.19 -23.26
CA VAL A 44 -8.56 7.71 -22.02
C VAL A 44 -7.98 6.57 -21.19
N LEU A 45 -6.74 6.73 -20.77
CA LEU A 45 -6.09 5.87 -19.77
C LEU A 45 -5.91 6.66 -18.48
N ILE A 46 -6.43 6.13 -17.37
CA ILE A 46 -6.20 6.67 -16.02
C ILE A 46 -5.17 5.77 -15.33
N ALA A 47 -3.94 6.27 -15.17
CA ALA A 47 -2.86 5.58 -14.47
C ALA A 47 -3.04 5.69 -12.95
N ALA A 48 -3.75 4.72 -12.35
CA ALA A 48 -4.03 4.63 -10.91
C ALA A 48 -3.29 3.47 -10.22
N ASP A 49 -2.13 3.07 -10.75
CA ASP A 49 -1.31 1.91 -10.36
C ASP A 49 -0.27 2.22 -9.25
N GLY A 50 -0.47 3.31 -8.52
CA GLY A 50 0.18 3.57 -7.23
C GLY A 50 1.64 4.07 -7.28
N ALA A 51 2.31 3.98 -6.13
CA ALA A 51 3.64 4.58 -5.94
C ALA A 51 4.73 3.96 -6.83
N SER A 52 4.58 2.70 -7.24
CA SER A 52 5.50 1.99 -8.15
C SER A 52 4.91 1.83 -9.55
N SER A 53 4.07 2.78 -9.98
CA SER A 53 3.38 2.82 -11.27
C SER A 53 4.27 2.40 -12.46
N SER A 54 3.84 1.37 -13.18
CA SER A 54 4.44 0.94 -14.44
C SER A 54 4.21 1.98 -15.53
N ILE A 55 3.00 2.56 -15.58
CA ILE A 55 2.67 3.60 -16.58
C ILE A 55 3.55 4.83 -16.41
N ARG A 56 3.75 5.32 -15.18
CA ARG A 56 4.63 6.45 -14.92
C ARG A 56 6.07 6.15 -15.35
N THR A 57 6.53 4.92 -15.14
CA THR A 57 7.87 4.48 -15.55
C THR A 57 8.01 4.44 -17.08
N LEU A 58 6.98 4.00 -17.81
CA LEU A 58 6.97 4.00 -19.28
C LEU A 58 7.01 5.44 -19.86
N LEU A 59 6.27 6.36 -19.26
CA LEU A 59 6.20 7.76 -19.71
C LEU A 59 7.43 8.59 -19.29
N TYR A 60 8.01 8.28 -18.14
CA TYR A 60 9.13 9.02 -17.56
C TYR A 60 10.19 8.03 -17.04
N PRO A 61 10.96 7.39 -17.94
CA PRO A 61 11.89 6.32 -17.57
C PRO A 61 13.00 6.79 -16.62
N ASP A 62 13.37 8.07 -16.67
CA ASP A 62 14.39 8.65 -15.79
C ASP A 62 13.84 9.10 -14.43
N LEU A 63 12.53 8.97 -14.18
CA LEU A 63 11.90 9.40 -12.93
C LEU A 63 11.96 8.30 -11.88
N GLU A 64 12.92 8.42 -10.98
CA GLU A 64 13.12 7.46 -9.89
C GLU A 64 12.47 7.87 -8.57
N ARG A 65 11.95 6.88 -7.83
CA ARG A 65 11.52 7.06 -6.44
C ARG A 65 12.76 7.17 -5.55
N LYS A 66 12.80 8.23 -4.74
CA LYS A 66 13.89 8.45 -3.78
C LYS A 66 13.50 7.98 -2.39
N TYR A 67 14.41 7.27 -1.74
CA TYR A 67 14.28 6.92 -0.33
C TYR A 67 14.30 8.19 0.54
N ALA A 68 13.37 8.28 1.49
CA ALA A 68 13.17 9.48 2.30
C ALA A 68 14.10 9.55 3.54
N GLY A 69 14.96 8.54 3.76
CA GLY A 69 15.88 8.49 4.91
C GLY A 69 15.33 7.78 6.16
N TYR A 70 14.11 7.24 6.10
CA TYR A 70 13.49 6.53 7.22
C TYR A 70 12.63 5.36 6.74
N VAL A 71 12.42 4.39 7.63
CA VAL A 71 11.48 3.28 7.45
C VAL A 71 10.28 3.43 8.38
N ALA A 72 9.19 2.71 8.07
CA ALA A 72 8.01 2.64 8.91
C ALA A 72 7.74 1.18 9.29
N TRP A 73 7.81 0.87 10.57
CA TRP A 73 7.26 -0.37 11.13
C TRP A 73 5.76 -0.18 11.32
N ARG A 74 4.97 -1.16 10.91
CA ARG A 74 3.52 -1.09 11.04
C ARG A 74 2.96 -2.44 11.41
N GLU A 75 2.05 -2.43 12.38
CA GLU A 75 1.31 -3.62 12.79
C GLU A 75 -0.06 -3.21 13.35
N ALA A 76 -0.93 -4.20 13.47
CA ALA A 76 -2.23 -4.06 14.12
C ALA A 76 -2.34 -5.13 15.20
N ILE A 77 -2.65 -4.71 16.43
CA ILE A 77 -2.84 -5.61 17.57
C ILE A 77 -4.28 -5.58 18.04
N LEU A 78 -4.80 -6.68 18.58
CA LEU A 78 -6.13 -6.69 19.17
C LEU A 78 -6.13 -5.85 20.45
N GLU A 79 -7.18 -5.06 20.68
CA GLU A 79 -7.30 -4.19 21.86
C GLU A 79 -7.19 -5.00 23.17
N SER A 80 -7.71 -6.23 23.19
CA SER A 80 -7.62 -7.14 24.35
C SER A 80 -6.25 -7.82 24.55
N GLU A 81 -5.36 -7.77 23.55
CA GLU A 81 -3.99 -8.29 23.66
C GLU A 81 -2.99 -7.20 24.08
N ALA A 82 -3.40 -5.93 24.03
CA ALA A 82 -2.60 -4.80 24.46
C ALA A 82 -2.58 -4.67 26.00
N SER A 83 -1.51 -4.09 26.54
CA SER A 83 -1.44 -3.78 27.97
C SER A 83 -2.47 -2.71 28.34
N GLU A 84 -2.98 -2.76 29.58
CA GLU A 84 -3.92 -1.74 30.09
C GLU A 84 -3.35 -0.32 30.00
N SER A 85 -2.04 -0.16 30.25
CA SER A 85 -1.35 1.13 30.13
C SER A 85 -1.34 1.66 28.68
N PHE A 86 -1.17 0.78 27.70
CA PHE A 86 -1.22 1.17 26.29
C PHE A 86 -2.65 1.49 25.87
N VAL A 87 -3.61 0.61 26.18
CA VAL A 87 -5.04 0.79 25.91
C VAL A 87 -5.55 2.13 26.46
N SER A 88 -5.26 2.44 27.72
CA SER A 88 -5.67 3.70 28.36
C SER A 88 -5.07 4.95 27.70
N THR A 89 -3.91 4.82 27.04
CA THR A 89 -3.27 5.92 26.32
C THR A 89 -3.85 6.11 24.92
N VAL A 90 -4.14 5.01 24.20
CA VAL A 90 -4.42 5.06 22.75
C VAL A 90 -5.89 4.91 22.38
N VAL A 91 -6.70 4.27 23.22
CA VAL A 91 -8.11 4.05 22.92
C VAL A 91 -8.88 5.36 23.02
N GLU A 92 -9.74 5.61 22.04
CA GLU A 92 -10.46 6.89 21.82
C GLU A 92 -9.55 8.10 21.54
N HIS A 93 -8.27 7.87 21.23
CA HIS A 93 -7.31 8.92 20.89
C HIS A 93 -6.64 8.61 19.56
N PHE A 94 -6.25 9.67 18.85
CA PHE A 94 -5.22 9.57 17.82
C PHE A 94 -3.92 10.08 18.44
N THR A 95 -3.03 9.16 18.81
CA THR A 95 -1.85 9.52 19.60
C THR A 95 -0.63 9.72 18.70
N PHE A 96 0.22 10.65 19.12
CA PHE A 96 1.52 10.88 18.52
C PHE A 96 2.60 10.92 19.60
N PHE A 97 3.73 10.31 19.31
CA PHE A 97 4.98 10.48 20.04
C PHE A 97 6.05 10.96 19.08
N HIS A 98 6.83 11.95 19.51
CA HIS A 98 7.92 12.53 18.72
C HIS A 98 9.19 12.58 19.56
N ALA A 99 10.30 12.14 18.98
CA ALA A 99 11.64 12.37 19.51
C ALA A 99 12.64 12.47 18.34
N PRO A 100 13.88 12.94 18.56
CA PRO A 100 14.86 13.03 17.48
C PRO A 100 15.03 11.68 16.75
N GLY A 101 14.80 11.70 15.42
CA GLY A 101 14.93 10.52 14.55
C GLY A 101 13.82 9.47 14.65
N THR A 102 12.74 9.74 15.39
CA THR A 102 11.64 8.79 15.57
C THR A 102 10.27 9.45 15.73
N GLN A 103 9.24 8.83 15.18
CA GLN A 103 7.85 9.22 15.38
C GLN A 103 6.99 7.97 15.49
N ILE A 104 6.08 7.95 16.45
CA ILE A 104 5.08 6.89 16.58
C ILE A 104 3.70 7.51 16.49
N LEU A 105 2.80 6.88 15.74
CA LEU A 105 1.37 7.18 15.80
C LEU A 105 0.58 5.92 16.08
N SER A 106 -0.56 6.07 16.75
CA SER A 106 -1.50 4.96 16.90
C SER A 106 -2.94 5.43 16.96
N TYR A 107 -3.84 4.56 16.52
CA TYR A 107 -5.28 4.79 16.52
C TYR A 107 -6.03 3.46 16.47
N VAL A 108 -7.27 3.47 16.93
CA VAL A 108 -8.16 2.30 16.88
C VAL A 108 -8.84 2.22 15.51
N MET A 109 -8.93 1.01 14.96
CA MET A 109 -9.67 0.69 13.76
C MET A 109 -10.65 -0.46 14.01
N PRO A 110 -11.69 -0.63 13.18
CA PRO A 110 -12.63 -1.74 13.33
C PRO A 110 -11.93 -3.09 13.37
N GLY A 111 -12.41 -3.97 14.24
CA GLY A 111 -11.89 -5.33 14.35
C GLY A 111 -12.41 -6.24 13.25
N LYS A 112 -12.28 -7.55 13.49
CA LYS A 112 -12.80 -8.59 12.58
C LYS A 112 -14.28 -8.35 12.27
N ASN A 113 -14.67 -8.49 11.01
CA ASN A 113 -16.03 -8.24 10.51
C ASN A 113 -16.56 -6.81 10.78
N GLY A 114 -15.67 -5.83 10.99
CA GLY A 114 -16.05 -4.44 11.21
C GLY A 114 -16.58 -4.14 12.61
N THR A 115 -16.34 -5.01 13.60
CA THR A 115 -16.79 -4.77 14.98
C THR A 115 -16.19 -3.48 15.55
N LEU A 116 -17.03 -2.72 16.25
CA LEU A 116 -16.66 -1.52 17.01
C LEU A 116 -16.70 -1.76 18.52
N LYS A 117 -16.94 -3.00 18.96
CA LYS A 117 -17.01 -3.35 20.38
C LYS A 117 -15.64 -3.21 21.02
N ARG A 118 -15.56 -2.42 22.09
CA ARG A 118 -14.34 -2.24 22.89
C ARG A 118 -13.76 -3.58 23.32
N GLY A 119 -12.44 -3.75 23.17
CA GLY A 119 -11.71 -5.01 23.42
C GLY A 119 -11.62 -5.93 22.20
N ASP A 120 -12.53 -5.80 21.22
CA ASP A 120 -12.57 -6.59 20.00
C ASP A 120 -12.09 -5.81 18.75
N ARG A 121 -11.63 -4.57 18.94
CA ARG A 121 -11.09 -3.69 17.89
C ARG A 121 -9.60 -3.90 17.69
N LEU A 122 -9.07 -3.41 16.58
CA LEU A 122 -7.63 -3.42 16.32
C LEU A 122 -7.04 -2.04 16.65
N ILE A 123 -5.88 -2.02 17.28
CA ILE A 123 -5.06 -0.82 17.44
C ILE A 123 -4.01 -0.86 16.33
N ASN A 124 -4.13 0.05 15.36
CA ASN A 124 -3.08 0.30 14.39
C ASN A 124 -2.00 1.15 15.04
N TRP A 125 -0.74 0.72 14.95
CA TRP A 125 0.39 1.56 15.31
C TRP A 125 1.43 1.58 14.18
N VAL A 126 2.09 2.73 14.04
CA VAL A 126 3.17 2.93 13.07
C VAL A 126 4.33 3.60 13.78
N TRP A 127 5.53 3.06 13.59
CA TRP A 127 6.77 3.62 14.10
C TRP A 127 7.70 3.97 12.94
N TYR A 128 7.89 5.26 12.74
CA TYR A 128 8.89 5.82 11.84
C TYR A 128 10.23 5.93 12.55
N CYS A 129 11.29 5.41 11.93
CA CYS A 129 12.66 5.58 12.42
C CYS A 129 13.62 5.85 11.28
N ASN A 130 14.54 6.80 11.51
CA ASN A 130 15.62 7.06 10.56
C ASN A 130 16.46 5.80 10.36
N CYS A 131 16.79 5.51 9.11
CA CYS A 131 17.57 4.33 8.75
C CYS A 131 18.45 4.67 7.56
N GLU A 132 19.76 4.56 7.74
CA GLU A 132 20.73 4.82 6.68
C GLU A 132 20.94 3.59 5.78
N ASP A 133 21.01 2.38 6.37
CA ASP A 133 21.19 1.13 5.65
C ASP A 133 19.86 0.38 5.45
N LEU A 134 19.18 0.74 4.35
CA LEU A 134 17.91 0.12 3.96
C LEU A 134 18.07 -1.36 3.58
N SER A 135 19.22 -1.74 3.01
CA SER A 135 19.45 -3.08 2.47
C SER A 135 19.38 -4.15 3.56
N LYS A 136 19.95 -3.84 4.73
CA LYS A 136 19.92 -4.72 5.89
C LYS A 136 18.51 -4.88 6.45
N ILE A 137 17.75 -3.79 6.55
CA ILE A 137 16.38 -3.82 7.09
C ILE A 137 15.42 -4.53 6.14
N LEU A 138 15.60 -4.37 4.82
CA LEU A 138 14.72 -4.99 3.82
C LEU A 138 15.19 -6.37 3.35
N THR A 139 16.09 -7.03 4.08
CA THR A 139 16.46 -8.41 3.80
C THR A 139 15.65 -9.36 4.69
N ASP A 140 14.93 -10.29 4.07
CA ASP A 140 14.11 -11.26 4.80
C ASP A 140 14.93 -12.41 5.40
N CYS A 141 14.24 -13.33 6.11
CA CYS A 141 14.88 -14.47 6.76
C CYS A 141 15.48 -15.49 5.79
N ASP A 142 15.11 -15.44 4.50
CA ASP A 142 15.66 -16.29 3.44
C ASP A 142 16.86 -15.62 2.73
N GLY A 143 17.25 -14.42 3.19
CA GLY A 143 18.35 -13.65 2.62
C GLY A 143 17.99 -12.87 1.35
N LYS A 144 16.70 -12.76 1.01
CA LYS A 144 16.26 -11.97 -0.15
C LYS A 144 16.05 -10.52 0.26
N THR A 145 16.75 -9.61 -0.42
CA THR A 145 16.55 -8.16 -0.27
C THR A 145 15.35 -7.67 -1.09
N HIS A 146 14.47 -6.91 -0.45
CA HIS A 146 13.29 -6.30 -1.06
C HIS A 146 13.51 -4.79 -1.26
N CYS A 147 12.81 -4.18 -2.22
CA CYS A 147 13.05 -2.78 -2.57
C CYS A 147 12.32 -1.77 -1.66
N TRP A 148 11.09 -2.09 -1.23
CA TRP A 148 10.21 -1.08 -0.59
C TRP A 148 9.52 -1.55 0.68
N THR A 149 9.16 -2.83 0.75
CA THR A 149 8.38 -3.40 1.84
C THR A 149 8.84 -4.83 2.08
N LEU A 150 8.93 -5.24 3.34
CA LEU A 150 9.05 -6.65 3.70
C LEU A 150 7.67 -7.30 3.74
N PRO A 151 7.43 -8.42 3.04
CA PRO A 151 6.19 -9.15 3.19
C PRO A 151 6.08 -9.75 4.60
N PRO A 152 4.86 -9.90 5.14
CA PRO A 152 4.67 -10.70 6.35
C PRO A 152 5.18 -12.12 6.12
N ARG A 153 5.73 -12.73 7.17
CA ARG A 153 6.34 -14.07 7.12
C ARG A 153 5.34 -15.10 6.53
N LYS A 154 5.85 -15.99 5.66
CA LYS A 154 5.09 -17.15 5.15
C LYS A 154 4.71 -18.12 6.27
#